data_AF-A0A936L4E9-F1
#
_entry.id   AF-A0A936L4E9-F1
#
_cell.length_a   1.000
_cell.length_b   1.000
_cell.length_c   1.000
_cell.angle_alpha   90.00
_cell.angle_beta   90.00
_cell.angle_gamma   90.00
#
_symmetry.space_group_name_H-M   'P 1'
#
loop_
_entity.id
_entity.type
_entity.pdbx_description
1 polymer ?
#
loop_
_entity_poly.entity_id
_entity_poly.type
_entity_poly.pdbx_seq_one_letter_code
_entity_poly.pdbx_strand_id
1 'polypeptide(L)'
;METEPPNLLGFILGFIQLDWYFLAYLLLLIILICCSGLISASEVAFFSLTSSKLRALEEEEGIGQRIVHLRNQPQRLLATILIGNNFVNIAIVIVSKIILDSLLNDQTLAVIGWWMHEYIFLGLFTPDQLATAIDFFITVILVTFMLLLFGEVGPKIYANVNNLKVARFMATPLNILGFVFSPVSSILVRWGRNIRIEDFNPSKLSDRHQ
;
A
#
# COMPACT_ATOMS: atom_id res chain seq x y z
N MET A 1 42.76 1.38 -4.17
CA MET A 1 42.58 2.22 -5.36
C MET A 1 41.77 3.40 -4.88
N GLU A 2 42.40 4.56 -4.73
CA GLU A 2 41.66 5.80 -4.52
C GLU A 2 40.83 6.00 -5.79
N THR A 3 39.53 5.74 -5.69
CA THR A 3 38.60 5.97 -6.79
C THR A 3 38.48 7.48 -6.94
N GLU A 4 38.88 8.00 -8.10
CA GLU A 4 38.66 9.40 -8.44
C GLU A 4 37.18 9.75 -8.24
N PRO A 5 36.86 10.96 -7.74
CA PRO A 5 35.48 11.39 -7.58
C PRO A 5 34.73 11.21 -8.91
N PRO A 6 33.52 10.62 -8.89
CA PRO A 6 32.77 10.43 -10.11
C PRO A 6 32.53 11.78 -10.79
N ASN A 7 32.71 11.80 -12.10
CA ASN A 7 32.75 13.02 -12.89
C ASN A 7 31.37 13.71 -12.95
N LEU A 8 31.36 15.02 -12.67
CA LEU A 8 30.14 15.85 -12.71
C LEU A 8 29.48 15.85 -14.10
N LEU A 9 30.26 15.64 -15.15
CA LEU A 9 29.78 15.51 -16.52
C LEU A 9 29.02 14.19 -16.74
N GLY A 10 29.47 13.08 -16.14
CA GLY A 10 28.77 11.79 -16.17
C GLY A 10 27.43 11.87 -15.44
N PHE A 11 27.39 12.57 -14.31
CA PHE A 11 26.17 12.88 -13.57
C PHE A 11 25.13 13.62 -14.42
N ILE A 12 25.53 14.70 -15.10
CA ILE A 12 24.62 15.49 -15.95
C ILE A 12 24.12 14.65 -17.15
N LEU A 13 24.99 13.85 -17.76
CA LEU A 13 24.62 13.01 -18.90
C LEU A 13 23.69 11.85 -18.54
N GLY A 14 23.81 11.30 -17.31
CA GLY A 14 22.91 10.26 -16.80
C GLY A 14 21.45 10.71 -16.67
N PHE A 15 21.22 12.00 -16.35
CA PHE A 15 19.87 12.56 -16.25
C PHE A 15 19.19 12.82 -17.60
N ILE A 16 19.94 12.86 -18.70
CA ILE A 16 19.43 13.19 -20.04
C ILE A 16 18.79 11.97 -20.73
N GLN A 17 18.98 10.74 -20.20
CA GLN A 17 18.48 9.48 -20.79
C GLN A 17 17.11 9.03 -20.22
N LEU A 18 16.19 9.96 -19.96
CA LEU A 18 14.83 9.59 -19.54
C LEU A 18 14.00 9.06 -20.71
N ASP A 19 13.99 7.73 -20.85
CA ASP A 19 13.27 7.03 -21.91
C ASP A 19 11.74 7.01 -21.69
N TRP A 20 10.97 6.74 -22.75
CA TRP A 20 9.51 6.59 -22.69
C TRP A 20 9.03 5.59 -21.62
N TYR A 21 9.84 4.56 -21.33
CA TYR A 21 9.57 3.60 -20.25
C TYR A 21 9.44 4.27 -18.88
N PHE A 22 10.27 5.28 -18.59
CA PHE A 22 10.20 6.03 -17.34
C PHE A 22 8.84 6.72 -17.18
N LEU A 23 8.36 7.39 -18.24
CA LEU A 23 7.05 8.04 -18.26
C LEU A 23 5.90 7.03 -18.07
N ALA A 24 6.01 5.86 -18.70
CA ALA A 24 5.04 4.78 -18.53
C ALA A 24 4.99 4.27 -17.09
N TYR A 25 6.14 4.09 -16.44
CA TYR A 25 6.20 3.70 -15.03
C TYR A 25 5.64 4.78 -14.11
N LEU A 26 5.91 6.06 -14.38
CA LEU A 26 5.36 7.17 -13.61
C LEU A 26 3.83 7.22 -13.70
N LEU A 27 3.27 7.04 -14.90
CA LEU A 27 1.82 6.96 -15.10
C LEU A 27 1.23 5.76 -14.35
N LEU A 28 1.87 4.59 -14.44
CA LEU A 28 1.48 3.39 -13.72
C LEU A 28 1.49 3.63 -12.20
N LEU A 29 2.52 4.29 -11.67
CA LEU A 29 2.64 4.62 -10.26
C LEU A 29 1.47 5.50 -9.79
N ILE A 30 1.10 6.53 -10.56
CA ILE A 30 -0.03 7.40 -10.25
C ILE A 30 -1.33 6.59 -10.19
N ILE A 31 -1.56 5.72 -11.18
CA ILE A 31 -2.73 4.84 -11.22
C ILE A 31 -2.75 3.93 -9.99
N LEU A 32 -1.62 3.31 -9.64
CA LEU A 32 -1.51 2.43 -8.49
C LEU A 32 -1.78 3.17 -7.17
N ILE A 33 -1.26 4.38 -6.98
CA ILE A 33 -1.53 5.21 -5.79
C ILE A 33 -3.02 5.54 -5.70
N CYS A 34 -3.66 5.92 -6.80
CA CYS A 34 -5.10 6.15 -6.83
C CYS A 34 -5.88 4.87 -6.48
N CYS A 35 -5.50 3.72 -7.02
CA CYS A 35 -6.12 2.44 -6.70
C CYS A 35 -5.95 2.08 -5.21
N SER A 36 -4.74 2.21 -4.66
CA SER A 36 -4.46 2.00 -3.23
C SER A 36 -5.35 2.89 -2.37
N GLY A 37 -5.42 4.19 -2.70
CA GLY A 37 -6.27 5.16 -2.02
C GLY A 37 -7.76 4.81 -2.04
N LEU A 38 -8.27 4.33 -3.16
CA LEU A 38 -9.66 3.94 -3.29
C LEU A 38 -10.00 2.66 -2.50
N ILE A 39 -9.10 1.67 -2.50
CA ILE A 39 -9.27 0.43 -1.75
C ILE A 39 -9.19 0.72 -0.25
N SER A 40 -8.21 1.51 0.20
CA SER A 40 -8.05 1.89 1.60
C SER A 40 -9.23 2.75 2.10
N ALA A 41 -9.72 3.69 1.29
CA ALA A 41 -10.91 4.48 1.56
C ALA A 41 -12.18 3.62 1.71
N SER A 42 -12.25 2.49 0.99
CA SER A 42 -13.41 1.59 1.05
C SER A 42 -13.65 1.01 2.44
N GLU A 43 -12.59 0.70 3.19
CA GLU A 43 -12.70 0.18 4.55
C GLU A 43 -13.53 1.15 5.42
N VAL A 44 -13.09 2.39 5.49
CA VAL A 44 -13.75 3.43 6.30
C VAL A 44 -15.13 3.74 5.73
N ALA A 45 -15.28 3.80 4.41
CA ALA A 45 -16.56 4.09 3.79
C ALA A 45 -17.63 3.05 4.14
N PHE A 46 -17.34 1.75 4.02
CA PHE A 46 -18.32 0.69 4.25
C PHE A 46 -18.66 0.52 5.74
N PHE A 47 -17.64 0.59 6.62
CA PHE A 47 -17.82 0.34 8.05
C PHE A 47 -18.30 1.57 8.84
N SER A 48 -18.24 2.78 8.28
CA SER A 48 -18.80 3.99 8.91
C SER A 48 -20.25 4.29 8.52
N LEU A 49 -20.86 3.52 7.60
CA LEU A 49 -22.27 3.68 7.27
C LEU A 49 -23.15 3.42 8.51
N THR A 50 -24.10 4.30 8.79
CA THR A 50 -25.04 4.14 9.90
C THR A 50 -26.16 3.16 9.54
N SER A 51 -26.83 2.62 10.55
CA SER A 51 -28.00 1.74 10.35
C SER A 51 -29.13 2.42 9.58
N SER A 52 -29.33 3.73 9.75
CA SER A 52 -30.30 4.51 8.97
C SER A 52 -29.96 4.56 7.48
N LYS A 53 -28.68 4.80 7.14
CA LYS A 53 -28.20 4.80 5.75
C LYS A 53 -28.33 3.42 5.11
N LEU A 54 -28.10 2.34 5.86
CA LEU A 54 -28.31 1.00 5.33
C LEU A 54 -29.76 0.70 4.98
N ARG A 55 -30.70 1.02 5.87
CA ARG A 55 -32.12 0.76 5.62
C ARG A 55 -32.59 1.46 4.34
N ALA A 56 -32.13 2.71 4.14
CA ALA A 56 -32.38 3.42 2.88
C ALA A 56 -31.77 2.71 1.66
N LEU A 57 -30.58 2.10 1.79
CA LEU A 57 -29.93 1.35 0.71
C LEU A 57 -30.57 -0.03 0.45
N GLU A 58 -31.26 -0.62 1.43
CA GLU A 58 -32.01 -1.88 1.29
C GLU A 58 -33.25 -1.69 0.40
N GLU A 59 -33.82 -0.50 0.40
CA GLU A 59 -34.97 -0.13 -0.44
C GLU A 59 -34.56 0.24 -1.89
N GLU A 60 -33.27 0.47 -2.15
CA GLU A 60 -32.73 0.80 -3.48
C GLU A 60 -32.47 -0.46 -4.31
N GLU A 61 -32.57 -0.36 -5.63
CA GLU A 61 -32.10 -1.40 -6.56
C GLU A 61 -30.65 -1.13 -7.03
N GLY A 62 -29.94 -2.19 -7.47
CA GLY A 62 -28.63 -2.06 -8.08
C GLY A 62 -27.49 -1.82 -7.08
N ILE A 63 -26.93 -0.60 -7.05
CA ILE A 63 -25.73 -0.30 -6.25
C ILE A 63 -26.02 -0.39 -4.74
N GLY A 64 -27.19 0.03 -4.28
CA GLY A 64 -27.59 -0.05 -2.88
C GLY A 64 -27.55 -1.48 -2.34
N GLN A 65 -28.19 -2.41 -3.05
CA GLN A 65 -28.15 -3.84 -2.74
C GLN A 65 -26.73 -4.42 -2.73
N ARG A 66 -25.85 -3.99 -3.64
CA ARG A 66 -24.43 -4.43 -3.63
C ARG A 66 -23.71 -3.99 -2.36
N ILE A 67 -23.91 -2.74 -1.93
CA ILE A 67 -23.32 -2.23 -0.68
C ILE A 67 -23.80 -3.06 0.51
N VAL A 68 -25.11 -3.27 0.60
CA VAL A 68 -25.73 -4.07 1.67
C VAL A 68 -25.18 -5.50 1.66
N HIS A 69 -25.12 -6.15 0.49
CA HIS A 69 -24.60 -7.50 0.33
C HIS A 69 -23.14 -7.64 0.79
N LEU A 70 -22.26 -6.72 0.34
CA LEU A 70 -20.86 -6.69 0.73
C LEU A 70 -20.72 -6.49 2.25
N ARG A 71 -21.49 -5.57 2.83
CA ARG A 71 -21.44 -5.29 4.26
C ARG A 71 -22.02 -6.42 5.13
N ASN A 72 -22.96 -7.21 4.59
CA ASN A 72 -23.49 -8.40 5.27
C ASN A 72 -22.48 -9.56 5.34
N GLN A 73 -21.33 -9.46 4.65
CA GLN A 73 -20.21 -10.40 4.74
C GLN A 73 -18.94 -9.69 5.25
N PRO A 74 -18.96 -9.11 6.47
CA PRO A 74 -17.94 -8.15 6.90
C PRO A 74 -16.54 -8.76 6.96
N GLN A 75 -16.40 -10.04 7.35
CA GLN A 75 -15.08 -10.70 7.40
C GLN A 75 -14.50 -10.89 6.00
N ARG A 76 -15.34 -11.26 5.01
CA ARG A 76 -14.88 -11.45 3.63
C ARG A 76 -14.57 -10.11 2.96
N LEU A 77 -15.39 -9.09 3.20
CA LEU A 77 -15.16 -7.74 2.72
C LEU A 77 -13.85 -7.18 3.28
N LEU A 78 -13.64 -7.26 4.60
CA LEU A 78 -12.41 -6.80 5.24
C LEU A 78 -11.19 -7.55 4.72
N ALA A 79 -11.26 -8.88 4.61
CA ALA A 79 -10.16 -9.68 4.06
C ALA A 79 -9.83 -9.28 2.62
N THR A 80 -10.84 -9.05 1.78
CA THR A 80 -10.66 -8.62 0.38
C THR A 80 -9.98 -7.26 0.31
N ILE A 81 -10.44 -6.29 1.10
CA ILE A 81 -9.88 -4.94 1.14
C ILE A 81 -8.42 -5.00 1.63
N LEU A 82 -8.14 -5.73 2.71
CA LEU A 82 -6.80 -5.84 3.27
C LEU A 82 -5.82 -6.49 2.29
N ILE A 83 -6.21 -7.61 1.67
CA ILE A 83 -5.38 -8.30 0.68
C ILE A 83 -5.15 -7.40 -0.54
N GLY A 84 -6.21 -6.77 -1.06
CA GLY A 84 -6.12 -5.88 -2.21
C GLY A 84 -5.23 -4.67 -1.94
N ASN A 85 -5.39 -4.02 -0.79
CA ASN A 85 -4.58 -2.89 -0.39
C ASN A 85 -3.09 -3.26 -0.31
N ASN A 86 -2.79 -4.37 0.38
CA ASN A 86 -1.42 -4.84 0.55
C ASN A 86 -0.78 -5.23 -0.79
N PHE A 87 -1.53 -5.90 -1.67
CA PHE A 87 -1.05 -6.26 -3.00
C PHE A 87 -0.68 -5.03 -3.82
N VAL A 88 -1.57 -4.02 -3.87
CA VAL A 88 -1.29 -2.77 -4.59
C VAL A 88 -0.13 -2.02 -3.94
N ASN A 89 -0.03 -1.99 -2.61
CA ASN A 89 1.07 -1.33 -1.91
C ASN A 89 2.43 -1.95 -2.24
N ILE A 90 2.53 -3.28 -2.31
CA ILE A 90 3.75 -3.96 -2.75
C ILE A 90 4.07 -3.59 -4.20
N ALA A 91 3.07 -3.56 -5.09
CA ALA A 91 3.26 -3.14 -6.47
C ALA A 91 3.77 -1.69 -6.57
N ILE A 92 3.26 -0.77 -5.74
CA ILE A 92 3.74 0.61 -5.67
C ILE A 92 5.22 0.64 -5.27
N VAL A 93 5.63 -0.10 -4.24
CA VAL A 93 7.03 -0.13 -3.79
C VAL A 93 7.94 -0.65 -4.91
N ILE A 94 7.55 -1.71 -5.61
CA ILE A 94 8.35 -2.28 -6.72
C ILE A 94 8.45 -1.29 -7.89
N VAL A 95 7.33 -0.72 -8.34
CA VAL A 95 7.33 0.26 -9.45
C VAL A 95 8.10 1.52 -9.07
N SER A 96 7.96 1.98 -7.83
CA SER A 96 8.71 3.12 -7.31
C SER A 96 10.21 2.82 -7.33
N LYS A 97 10.65 1.63 -6.93
CA LYS A 97 12.07 1.26 -6.99
C LYS A 97 12.61 1.30 -8.41
N ILE A 98 11.87 0.79 -9.40
CA ILE A 98 12.26 0.87 -10.82
C ILE A 98 12.44 2.32 -11.29
N ILE A 99 11.52 3.21 -10.88
CA ILE A 99 11.60 4.64 -11.18
C ILE A 99 12.81 5.28 -10.47
N LEU A 100 13.02 4.94 -9.20
CA LEU A 100 14.14 5.44 -8.41
C LEU A 100 15.47 4.99 -9.00
N ASP A 101 15.64 3.74 -9.41
CA ASP A 101 16.88 3.25 -10.04
C ASP A 101 17.20 3.97 -11.35
N SER A 102 16.16 4.43 -12.05
CA SER A 102 16.31 5.26 -13.25
C SER A 102 16.76 6.69 -12.93
N LEU A 103 16.35 7.26 -11.78
CA LEU A 103 16.69 8.62 -11.34
C LEU A 103 17.99 8.69 -10.54
N LEU A 104 18.20 7.72 -9.66
CA LEU A 104 19.30 7.54 -8.72
C LEU A 104 20.14 6.35 -9.17
N ASN A 105 20.60 6.39 -10.42
CA ASN A 105 21.50 5.38 -10.95
C ASN A 105 22.81 5.31 -10.14
N ASP A 106 23.58 4.25 -10.38
CA ASP A 106 24.84 3.99 -9.65
C ASP A 106 25.81 5.18 -9.69
N GLN A 107 25.86 5.93 -10.80
CA GLN A 107 26.72 7.10 -10.93
C GLN A 107 26.23 8.24 -10.02
N THR A 108 24.94 8.54 -10.02
CA THR A 108 24.32 9.55 -9.15
C THR A 108 24.54 9.22 -7.68
N LEU A 109 24.28 7.97 -7.29
CA LEU A 109 24.49 7.52 -5.92
C LEU A 109 25.96 7.57 -5.52
N ALA A 110 26.89 7.22 -6.41
CA ALA A 110 28.32 7.34 -6.15
C ALA A 110 28.76 8.80 -5.96
N VAL A 111 28.25 9.74 -6.78
CA VAL A 111 28.54 11.18 -6.62
C VAL A 111 28.03 11.69 -5.28
N ILE A 112 26.80 11.33 -4.92
CA ILE A 112 26.21 11.73 -3.63
C ILE A 112 27.01 11.11 -2.47
N GLY A 113 27.32 9.81 -2.55
CA GLY A 113 28.08 9.10 -1.53
C GLY A 113 29.47 9.70 -1.32
N TRP A 114 30.15 10.07 -2.40
CA TRP A 114 31.44 10.75 -2.34
C TRP A 114 31.35 12.15 -1.73
N TRP A 115 30.34 12.93 -2.14
CA TRP A 115 30.10 14.26 -1.57
C TRP A 115 29.81 14.19 -0.06
N MET A 116 29.02 13.20 0.37
CA MET A 116 28.73 13.00 1.78
C MET A 116 29.95 12.49 2.57
N HIS A 117 30.74 11.60 2.00
CA HIS A 117 31.99 11.13 2.59
C HIS A 117 32.93 12.29 2.91
N GLU A 118 33.18 13.15 1.93
CA GLU A 118 34.15 14.24 2.02
C GLU A 118 33.65 15.39 2.90
N TYR A 119 32.42 15.88 2.67
CA TYR A 119 31.96 17.14 3.26
C TYR A 119 31.11 16.97 4.53
N ILE A 120 30.38 15.86 4.68
CA ILE A 120 29.47 15.66 5.82
C ILE A 120 30.12 14.78 6.88
N PHE A 121 30.63 13.63 6.48
CA PHE A 121 31.15 12.62 7.40
C PHE A 121 32.66 12.68 7.59
N LEU A 122 33.35 13.59 6.89
CA LEU A 122 34.79 13.86 7.05
C LEU A 122 35.64 12.56 7.01
N GLY A 123 35.27 11.64 6.12
CA GLY A 123 35.97 10.37 5.95
C GLY A 123 35.55 9.21 6.86
N LEU A 124 34.59 9.38 7.78
CA LEU A 124 34.22 8.35 8.78
C LEU A 124 33.54 7.09 8.19
N PHE A 125 32.85 7.22 7.05
CA PHE A 125 32.12 6.13 6.38
C PHE A 125 32.53 6.06 4.93
N THR A 126 32.59 4.88 4.32
CA THR A 126 32.96 4.80 2.89
C THR A 126 31.85 5.36 1.98
N PRO A 127 32.18 5.92 0.80
CA PRO A 127 31.19 6.42 -0.15
C PRO A 127 30.12 5.38 -0.50
N ASP A 128 30.50 4.12 -0.67
CA ASP A 128 29.57 3.02 -1.01
C ASP A 128 28.56 2.72 0.10
N GLN A 129 29.00 2.79 1.37
CA GLN A 129 28.11 2.62 2.52
C GLN A 129 27.07 3.75 2.59
N LEU A 130 27.51 4.98 2.33
CA LEU A 130 26.62 6.15 2.32
C LEU A 130 25.64 6.09 1.15
N ALA A 131 26.11 5.75 -0.06
CA ALA A 131 25.28 5.58 -1.24
C ALA A 131 24.17 4.53 -1.02
N THR A 132 24.53 3.36 -0.50
CA THR A 132 23.59 2.27 -0.19
C THR A 132 22.58 2.70 0.88
N ALA A 133 23.04 3.40 1.92
CA ALA A 133 22.16 3.90 2.97
C ALA A 133 21.13 4.90 2.43
N ILE A 134 21.55 5.83 1.57
CA ILE A 134 20.65 6.80 0.95
C ILE A 134 19.60 6.11 0.09
N ASP A 135 20.02 5.18 -0.78
CA ASP A 135 19.08 4.41 -1.60
C ASP A 135 18.04 3.67 -0.74
N PHE A 136 18.50 3.03 0.34
CA PHE A 136 17.63 2.36 1.29
C PHE A 136 16.67 3.33 1.99
N PHE A 137 17.15 4.48 2.48
CA PHE A 137 16.31 5.44 3.20
C PHE A 137 15.27 6.10 2.29
N ILE A 138 15.64 6.47 1.06
CA ILE A 138 14.70 7.02 0.10
C ILE A 138 13.66 5.94 -0.26
N THR A 139 14.09 4.73 -0.59
CA THR A 139 13.17 3.66 -1.00
C THR A 139 12.25 3.22 0.13
N VAL A 140 12.76 3.01 1.35
CA VAL A 140 11.95 2.47 2.45
C VAL A 140 11.18 3.56 3.16
N ILE A 141 11.83 4.66 3.55
CA ILE A 141 11.17 5.69 4.36
C ILE A 141 10.35 6.62 3.48
N LEU A 142 10.97 7.23 2.47
CA LEU A 142 10.30 8.27 1.69
C LEU A 142 9.15 7.68 0.84
N VAL A 143 9.38 6.60 0.11
CA VAL A 143 8.32 5.99 -0.72
C VAL A 143 7.19 5.45 0.16
N THR A 144 7.49 4.73 1.25
CA THR A 144 6.43 4.21 2.14
C THR A 144 5.67 5.35 2.80
N PHE A 145 6.33 6.44 3.19
CA PHE A 145 5.66 7.62 3.71
C PHE A 145 4.71 8.24 2.68
N MET A 146 5.17 8.41 1.42
CA MET A 146 4.33 8.92 0.33
C MET A 146 3.12 8.00 0.07
N LEU A 147 3.35 6.69 0.06
CA LEU A 147 2.30 5.69 -0.08
C LEU A 147 1.29 5.76 1.07
N LEU A 148 1.74 5.83 2.32
CA LEU A 148 0.85 5.93 3.47
C LEU A 148 0.08 7.25 3.45
N LEU A 149 0.71 8.36 3.08
CA LEU A 149 0.06 9.66 3.04
C LEU A 149 -1.05 9.71 1.98
N PHE A 150 -0.74 9.32 0.74
CA PHE A 150 -1.64 9.50 -0.41
C PHE A 150 -2.45 8.25 -0.77
N GLY A 151 -1.91 7.06 -0.52
CA GLY A 151 -2.56 5.76 -0.81
C GLY A 151 -3.34 5.19 0.38
N GLU A 152 -3.16 5.71 1.60
CA GLU A 152 -3.84 5.14 2.77
C GLU A 152 -4.54 6.19 3.66
N VAL A 153 -3.77 7.00 4.38
CA VAL A 153 -4.26 7.88 5.45
C VAL A 153 -5.17 8.98 4.89
N GLY A 154 -4.72 9.72 3.86
CA GLY A 154 -5.50 10.80 3.25
C GLY A 154 -6.86 10.34 2.71
N PRO A 155 -6.91 9.29 1.88
CA PRO A 155 -8.17 8.74 1.37
C PRO A 155 -9.10 8.21 2.46
N LYS A 156 -8.58 7.57 3.51
CA LYS A 156 -9.36 7.13 4.68
C LYS A 156 -10.03 8.30 5.39
N ILE A 157 -9.31 9.41 5.59
CA ILE A 157 -9.87 10.64 6.19
C ILE A 157 -11.01 11.19 5.32
N TYR A 158 -10.82 11.26 4.00
CA TYR A 158 -11.86 11.71 3.08
C TYR A 158 -13.11 10.82 3.12
N ALA A 159 -12.91 9.49 3.14
CA ALA A 159 -13.99 8.52 3.17
C ALA A 159 -14.82 8.59 4.46
N ASN A 160 -14.23 8.99 5.59
CA ASN A 160 -14.97 9.17 6.83
C ASN A 160 -16.06 10.25 6.69
N VAL A 161 -15.76 11.33 5.96
CA VAL A 161 -16.70 12.43 5.70
C VAL A 161 -17.69 12.06 4.60
N ASN A 162 -17.22 11.47 3.50
CA ASN A 162 -18.01 11.19 2.29
C ASN A 162 -18.34 9.69 2.11
N ASN A 163 -18.60 8.98 3.21
CA ASN A 163 -18.72 7.52 3.22
C ASN A 163 -19.71 6.94 2.20
N LEU A 164 -20.90 7.51 2.07
CA LEU A 164 -21.92 7.00 1.15
C LEU A 164 -21.49 7.10 -0.32
N LYS A 165 -20.86 8.22 -0.70
CA LYS A 165 -20.39 8.44 -2.08
C LYS A 165 -19.26 7.47 -2.43
N VAL A 166 -18.30 7.29 -1.50
CA VAL A 166 -17.19 6.35 -1.67
C VAL A 166 -17.72 4.91 -1.71
N ALA A 167 -18.64 4.53 -0.83
CA ALA A 167 -19.24 3.19 -0.82
C ALA A 167 -19.98 2.88 -2.13
N ARG A 168 -20.74 3.83 -2.68
CA ARG A 168 -21.41 3.69 -3.99
C ARG A 168 -20.42 3.53 -5.13
N PHE A 169 -19.36 4.33 -5.15
CA PHE A 169 -18.32 4.23 -6.17
C PHE A 169 -17.58 2.88 -6.09
N MET A 170 -17.25 2.41 -4.87
CA MET A 170 -16.44 1.22 -4.65
C MET A 170 -17.23 -0.09 -4.60
N ALA A 171 -18.56 -0.06 -4.52
CA ALA A 171 -19.39 -1.27 -4.49
C ALA A 171 -19.13 -2.22 -5.66
N THR A 172 -18.95 -1.69 -6.87
CA THR A 172 -18.68 -2.52 -8.06
C THR A 172 -17.21 -2.98 -8.11
N PRO A 173 -16.20 -2.09 -7.98
CA PRO A 173 -14.80 -2.50 -7.90
C PRO A 173 -14.51 -3.55 -6.82
N LEU A 174 -15.08 -3.40 -5.62
CA LEU A 174 -14.87 -4.36 -4.53
C LEU A 174 -15.52 -5.71 -4.78
N ASN A 175 -16.66 -5.75 -5.49
CA ASN A 175 -17.27 -7.03 -5.85
C ASN A 175 -16.38 -7.81 -6.84
N ILE A 176 -15.75 -7.11 -7.79
CA ILE A 176 -14.76 -7.69 -8.71
C ILE A 176 -13.52 -8.16 -7.94
N LEU A 177 -12.98 -7.32 -7.05
CA LEU A 177 -11.84 -7.69 -6.20
C LEU A 177 -12.17 -8.89 -5.30
N GLY A 178 -13.39 -8.96 -4.77
CA GLY A 178 -13.88 -10.07 -3.94
C GLY A 178 -13.99 -11.38 -4.71
N PHE A 179 -14.25 -11.32 -6.02
CA PHE A 179 -14.17 -12.47 -6.91
C PHE A 179 -12.72 -12.89 -7.16
N VAL A 180 -11.85 -11.94 -7.55
CA VAL A 180 -10.42 -12.21 -7.84
C VAL A 180 -9.68 -12.76 -6.62
N PHE A 181 -9.89 -12.17 -5.45
CA PHE A 181 -9.29 -12.61 -4.19
C PHE A 181 -10.12 -13.63 -3.41
N SER A 182 -11.19 -14.16 -4.01
CA SER A 182 -12.02 -15.20 -3.40
C SER A 182 -11.22 -16.41 -2.88
N PRO A 183 -10.27 -17.01 -3.64
CA PRO A 183 -9.55 -18.18 -3.13
C PRO A 183 -8.76 -17.86 -1.85
N VAL A 184 -8.03 -16.74 -1.85
CA VAL A 184 -7.18 -16.34 -0.72
C VAL A 184 -8.03 -15.89 0.48
N SER A 185 -9.05 -15.06 0.25
CA SER A 185 -9.94 -14.58 1.31
C SER A 185 -10.71 -15.72 1.99
N SER A 186 -11.09 -16.76 1.24
CA SER A 186 -11.79 -17.92 1.80
C SER A 186 -10.92 -18.73 2.76
N ILE A 187 -9.61 -18.86 2.47
CA ILE A 187 -8.64 -19.53 3.35
C ILE A 187 -8.50 -18.74 4.65
N LEU A 188 -8.31 -17.42 4.53
CA LEU A 188 -8.12 -16.53 5.68
C LEU A 188 -9.33 -16.53 6.63
N VAL A 189 -10.54 -16.51 6.07
CA VAL A 189 -11.79 -16.58 6.87
C VAL A 189 -11.95 -17.96 7.53
N ARG A 190 -11.51 -19.04 6.89
CA ARG A 190 -11.53 -20.39 7.50
C ARG A 190 -10.56 -20.49 8.66
N TRP A 191 -9.34 -19.96 8.50
CA TRP A 191 -8.33 -19.95 9.58
C TRP A 191 -8.82 -19.17 10.79
N GLY A 192 -9.37 -17.97 10.59
CA GLY A 192 -9.90 -17.15 11.68
C GLY A 192 -11.06 -17.81 12.44
N ARG A 193 -11.83 -18.70 11.80
CA ARG A 193 -12.93 -19.43 12.43
C ARG A 193 -12.45 -20.55 13.36
N ASN A 194 -11.35 -21.22 13.01
CA ASN A 194 -10.82 -22.34 13.79
C ASN A 194 -10.23 -21.89 15.13
N ILE A 195 -9.63 -20.69 15.18
CA ILE A 195 -9.03 -20.13 16.40
C ILE A 195 -10.10 -19.87 17.50
N ARG A 196 -11.34 -19.54 17.12
CA ARG A 196 -12.42 -19.31 18.09
C ARG A 196 -12.96 -20.57 18.77
N ILE A 197 -12.61 -21.76 18.29
CA ILE A 197 -13.18 -23.03 18.78
C ILE A 197 -12.27 -23.67 19.86
N GLU A 198 -10.98 -23.34 19.90
CA GLU A 198 -10.05 -23.93 20.89
C GLU A 198 -10.04 -23.22 22.26
N ASP A 199 -10.41 -21.94 22.32
CA ASP A 199 -10.22 -21.10 23.52
C ASP A 199 -11.43 -20.97 24.48
N PHE A 200 -12.57 -21.62 24.19
CA PHE A 200 -13.72 -21.57 25.10
C PHE A 200 -14.46 -22.90 25.17
N ASN A 201 -13.86 -23.89 25.84
CA ASN A 201 -14.62 -25.01 26.39
C ASN A 201 -14.71 -24.90 27.93
N PRO A 202 -15.82 -24.35 28.48
CA PRO A 202 -16.01 -24.22 29.93
C PRO A 202 -16.07 -25.56 30.67
N SER A 203 -16.30 -26.69 29.96
CA SER A 203 -16.30 -28.01 30.60
C SER A 203 -14.92 -28.45 31.09
N LYS A 204 -13.81 -27.91 30.54
CA LYS A 204 -12.43 -28.25 30.96
C LYS A 204 -11.95 -27.50 32.20
N LEU A 205 -12.70 -26.52 32.69
CA LEU A 205 -12.35 -25.74 33.89
C LEU A 205 -12.99 -26.31 35.17
N SER A 206 -14.08 -27.08 35.04
CA SER A 206 -14.73 -27.78 36.16
C SER A 206 -13.90 -28.96 36.68
N ASP A 207 -13.14 -29.63 35.80
CA ASP A 207 -12.40 -30.85 36.13
C ASP A 207 -11.00 -30.59 36.72
N ARG A 208 -10.57 -29.32 36.85
CA ARG A 208 -9.29 -28.96 37.48
C ARG A 208 -9.41 -28.60 38.97
N HIS A 209 -10.62 -28.64 39.51
CA HIS A 209 -10.91 -28.31 40.91
C HIS A 209 -11.65 -29.43 41.67
N GLN A 210 -11.63 -30.66 41.15
CA GLN A 210 -11.95 -31.88 41.90
C GLN A 210 -10.72 -32.79 41.94
#